data_AF-A0A7J0CFB4-F1
#
_entry.id   AF-A0A7J0CFB4-F1
#
_cell.length_a   1.000
_cell.length_b   1.000
_cell.length_c   1.000
_cell.angle_alpha   90.00
_cell.angle_beta   90.00
_cell.angle_gamma   90.00
#
_symmetry.space_group_name_H-M   'P 1'
#
loop_
_entity.id
_entity.type
_entity.pdbx_description
1 polymer ?
#
loop_
_entity_poly.entity_id
_entity_poly.type
_entity_poly.pdbx_seq_one_letter_code
_entity_poly.pdbx_strand_id
1 'polypeptide(L)'
;MPITTPTNPLADGPRLPTDTTLLRFALLLADSVTVARGDLIVAAGQAPPLTRTVEATVCRLHERPLRRGDPVLLKHTTRTVRALVVDVPSRLGPGPLDEEPAPDRLAVDDIGSMVLSTAEPLTLDAYRNSRRTGSFLLIDPGDGSTLAAGMAGPGPVPGTGAPSALTAPDDQEEEGQ
;
A
#
# COMPACT_ATOMS: atom_id res chain seq x y z
N MET A 1 -34.27 19.80 -39.16
CA MET A 1 -33.88 20.49 -37.91
C MET A 1 -32.51 19.98 -37.52
N PRO A 2 -31.47 20.81 -37.42
CA PRO A 2 -30.16 20.34 -36.97
C PRO A 2 -30.24 20.02 -35.48
N ILE A 3 -29.80 18.81 -35.13
CA ILE A 3 -29.56 18.38 -33.76
C ILE A 3 -28.42 19.22 -33.18
N THR A 4 -28.73 20.07 -32.21
CA THR A 4 -27.73 20.78 -31.40
C THR A 4 -26.84 19.74 -30.73
N THR A 5 -25.56 19.72 -31.09
CA THR A 5 -24.53 19.01 -30.33
C THR A 5 -24.60 19.50 -28.88
N PRO A 6 -24.79 18.64 -27.87
CA PRO A 6 -24.80 19.09 -26.49
C PRO A 6 -23.44 19.72 -26.20
N THR A 7 -23.46 21.04 -25.97
CA THR A 7 -22.30 21.81 -25.54
C THR A 7 -21.89 21.25 -24.19
N ASN A 8 -20.72 20.60 -24.10
CA ASN A 8 -20.19 20.12 -22.84
C ASN A 8 -19.37 21.25 -22.22
N PRO A 9 -19.91 22.00 -21.24
CA PRO A 9 -19.23 23.18 -20.70
C PRO A 9 -17.90 22.83 -20.00
N LEU A 10 -17.65 21.55 -19.71
CA LEU A 10 -16.37 21.07 -19.16
C LEU A 10 -15.30 20.88 -20.24
N ALA A 11 -15.69 20.56 -21.49
CA ALA A 11 -14.76 20.38 -22.60
C ALA A 11 -14.23 21.71 -23.16
N ASP A 12 -15.04 22.78 -23.04
CA ASP A 12 -14.75 24.12 -23.58
C ASP A 12 -14.11 25.07 -22.55
N GLY A 13 -13.74 24.57 -21.37
CA GLY A 13 -13.05 25.34 -20.33
C GLY A 13 -11.60 25.71 -20.72
N PRO A 14 -11.00 26.69 -20.04
CA PRO A 14 -9.62 27.10 -20.33
C PRO A 14 -8.65 25.93 -20.13
N ARG A 15 -7.89 25.61 -21.18
CA ARG A 15 -6.83 24.60 -21.11
C ARG A 15 -5.68 25.15 -20.27
N LEU A 16 -5.33 24.41 -19.23
CA LEU A 16 -4.25 24.76 -18.33
C LEU A 16 -2.89 24.37 -18.95
N PRO A 17 -1.81 25.14 -18.71
CA PRO A 17 -0.48 24.78 -19.15
C PRO A 17 0.00 23.50 -18.44
N THR A 18 0.79 22.70 -19.16
CA THR A 18 1.24 21.35 -18.76
C THR A 18 2.05 21.30 -17.46
N ASP A 19 2.70 22.40 -17.08
CA ASP A 19 3.58 22.48 -15.92
C ASP A 19 2.90 23.05 -14.66
N THR A 20 1.57 23.09 -14.64
CA THR A 20 0.82 23.64 -13.50
C THR A 20 0.64 22.58 -12.42
N THR A 21 1.32 22.75 -11.29
CA THR A 21 1.00 21.97 -10.08
C THR A 21 -0.32 22.47 -9.51
N LEU A 22 -1.38 21.67 -9.65
CA LEU A 22 -2.72 22.02 -9.19
C LEU A 22 -3.17 21.14 -8.02
N LEU A 23 -3.90 21.74 -7.09
CA LEU A 23 -4.52 21.03 -5.98
C LEU A 23 -5.70 20.16 -6.46
N ARG A 24 -6.41 20.59 -7.51
CA ARG A 24 -7.52 19.87 -8.16
C ARG A 24 -7.62 20.30 -9.63
N PHE A 25 -7.91 19.37 -10.52
CA PHE A 25 -8.11 19.61 -11.95
C PHE A 25 -9.08 18.57 -12.53
N ALA A 26 -9.59 18.84 -13.73
CA ALA A 26 -10.36 17.90 -14.54
C ALA A 26 -9.57 17.54 -15.79
N LEU A 27 -9.64 16.28 -16.21
CA LEU A 27 -9.01 15.78 -17.44
C LEU A 27 -10.08 15.44 -18.47
N LEU A 28 -9.83 15.81 -19.71
CA LEU A 28 -10.55 15.29 -20.87
C LEU A 28 -9.66 14.23 -21.53
N LEU A 29 -10.13 12.97 -21.54
CA LEU A 29 -9.44 11.88 -22.23
C LEU A 29 -9.76 11.94 -23.72
N ALA A 30 -8.75 11.67 -24.56
CA ALA A 30 -8.94 11.63 -26.01
C ALA A 30 -9.82 10.44 -26.44
N ASP A 31 -9.65 9.31 -25.75
CA ASP A 31 -10.35 8.06 -26.02
C ASP A 31 -11.39 7.74 -24.96
N SER A 32 -12.39 6.95 -25.35
CA SER A 32 -13.40 6.40 -24.45
C SER A 32 -12.83 5.25 -23.61
N VAL A 33 -12.10 5.60 -22.55
CA VAL A 33 -11.58 4.65 -21.55
C VAL A 33 -12.51 4.64 -20.33
N THR A 34 -12.79 3.45 -19.80
CA THR A 34 -13.58 3.33 -18.56
C THR A 34 -12.66 3.61 -17.38
N VAL A 35 -12.94 4.68 -16.63
CA VAL A 35 -12.20 5.07 -15.42
C VAL A 35 -13.16 5.11 -14.25
N ALA A 36 -12.82 4.40 -13.17
CA ALA A 36 -13.57 4.39 -11.93
C ALA A 36 -12.95 5.32 -10.89
N ARG A 37 -13.74 5.71 -9.89
CA ARG A 37 -13.23 6.49 -8.76
C ARG A 37 -12.17 5.68 -8.00
N GLY A 38 -10.96 6.24 -7.91
CA GLY A 38 -9.83 5.59 -7.26
C GLY A 38 -8.87 4.87 -8.20
N ASP A 39 -9.10 4.93 -9.50
CA ASP A 39 -8.08 4.61 -10.48
C ASP A 39 -6.99 5.69 -10.49
N LEU A 40 -5.74 5.25 -10.66
CA LEU A 40 -4.58 6.12 -10.78
C LEU A 40 -4.31 6.37 -12.26
N ILE A 41 -4.29 7.65 -12.65
CA ILE A 41 -3.81 8.09 -13.96
C ILE A 41 -2.32 8.40 -13.82
N VAL A 42 -1.50 7.67 -14.56
CA VAL A 42 -0.03 7.75 -14.50
C VAL A 42 0.54 7.89 -15.92
N ALA A 43 1.76 8.42 -16.01
CA ALA A 43 2.48 8.41 -17.27
C ALA A 43 2.70 6.96 -17.75
N ALA A 44 2.65 6.76 -19.07
CA ALA A 44 2.88 5.44 -19.65
C ALA A 44 4.25 4.88 -19.19
N GLY A 45 4.26 3.62 -18.75
CA GLY A 45 5.46 2.96 -18.23
C GLY A 45 5.85 3.36 -16.79
N GLN A 46 5.07 4.18 -16.10
CA GLN A 46 5.29 4.56 -14.69
C GLN A 46 4.16 4.07 -13.77
N ALA A 47 3.38 3.08 -14.22
CA ALA A 47 2.32 2.51 -13.40
C ALA A 47 2.92 1.73 -12.23
N PRO A 48 2.49 1.99 -10.99
CA PRO A 48 2.90 1.16 -9.86
C PRO A 48 2.40 -0.28 -10.02
N PRO A 49 3.12 -1.25 -9.46
CA PRO A 49 2.71 -2.64 -9.54
C PRO A 49 1.37 -2.85 -8.83
N LEU A 50 0.49 -3.63 -9.46
CA LEU A 50 -0.70 -4.17 -8.81
C LEU A 50 -0.27 -5.28 -7.87
N THR A 51 -0.52 -5.12 -6.57
CA THR A 51 -0.19 -6.14 -5.57
C THR A 51 -1.42 -6.59 -4.80
N ARG A 52 -1.40 -7.87 -4.39
CA ARG A 52 -2.32 -8.44 -3.41
C ARG A 52 -1.67 -8.68 -2.05
N THR A 53 -0.35 -8.49 -1.97
CA THR A 53 0.42 -8.62 -0.74
C THR A 53 1.06 -7.28 -0.45
N VAL A 54 0.76 -6.73 0.72
CA VAL A 54 1.24 -5.43 1.15
C VAL A 54 2.10 -5.63 2.39
N GLU A 55 3.39 -5.40 2.22
CA GLU A 55 4.30 -5.17 3.33
C GLU A 55 4.19 -3.71 3.75
N ALA A 56 4.04 -3.48 5.05
CA ALA A 56 3.86 -2.15 5.58
C ALA A 56 4.35 -2.00 7.00
N THR A 57 4.68 -0.76 7.36
CA THR A 57 4.80 -0.33 8.76
C THR A 57 3.47 0.25 9.20
N VAL A 58 2.92 -0.25 10.30
CA VAL A 58 1.64 0.20 10.85
C VAL A 58 1.83 0.78 12.24
N CYS A 59 1.14 1.87 12.53
CA CYS A 59 0.97 2.42 13.86
C CYS A 59 -0.45 2.10 14.33
N ARG A 60 -0.57 1.42 15.47
CA ARG A 60 -1.87 1.05 16.02
C ARG A 60 -2.51 2.23 16.73
N LEU A 61 -3.74 2.55 16.36
CA LEU A 61 -4.46 3.73 16.85
C LEU A 61 -5.64 3.40 17.78
N HIS A 62 -6.02 2.12 17.86
CA HIS A 62 -7.21 1.67 18.59
C HIS A 62 -6.86 0.64 19.66
N GLU A 63 -7.69 0.50 20.69
CA GLU A 63 -7.47 -0.45 21.81
C GLU A 63 -7.60 -1.93 21.40
N ARG A 64 -8.38 -2.21 20.36
CA ARG A 64 -8.52 -3.57 19.81
C ARG A 64 -7.18 -4.05 19.21
N PRO A 65 -6.60 -5.16 19.70
CA PRO A 65 -5.34 -5.66 19.18
C PRO A 65 -5.52 -6.15 17.75
N LEU A 66 -4.55 -5.84 16.89
CA LEU A 66 -4.43 -6.45 15.56
C LEU A 66 -3.59 -7.71 15.67
N ARG A 67 -4.14 -8.83 15.21
CA ARG A 67 -3.50 -10.14 15.23
C ARG A 67 -3.47 -10.78 13.85
N ARG A 68 -2.57 -11.73 13.68
CA ARG A 68 -2.57 -12.62 12.52
C ARG A 68 -3.93 -13.31 12.36
N GLY A 69 -4.46 -13.29 11.15
CA GLY A 69 -5.76 -13.84 10.79
C GLY A 69 -6.93 -12.87 10.97
N ASP A 70 -6.72 -11.65 11.49
CA ASP A 70 -7.81 -10.69 11.63
C ASP A 70 -8.26 -10.15 10.27
N PRO A 71 -9.57 -10.19 9.96
CA PRO A 71 -10.12 -9.52 8.79
C PRO A 71 -10.19 -8.02 9.04
N VAL A 72 -9.71 -7.23 8.09
CA VAL A 72 -9.70 -5.77 8.13
C VAL A 72 -10.16 -5.18 6.80
N LEU A 73 -10.58 -3.92 6.83
CA LEU A 73 -10.79 -3.13 5.62
C LEU A 73 -9.57 -2.24 5.42
N LEU A 74 -8.89 -2.41 4.29
CA LEU A 74 -7.79 -1.56 3.87
C LEU A 74 -8.36 -0.42 3.01
N LYS A 75 -8.33 0.79 3.56
CA LYS A 75 -8.70 2.01 2.83
C LYS A 75 -7.45 2.70 2.30
N HIS A 76 -7.34 2.74 0.98
CA HIS A 76 -6.26 3.40 0.26
C HIS A 76 -6.83 4.46 -0.66
N THR A 77 -6.42 5.72 -0.46
CA THR A 77 -6.93 6.88 -1.20
C THR A 77 -8.47 6.95 -1.20
N THR A 78 -9.13 6.46 -2.25
CA THR A 78 -10.60 6.41 -2.37
C THR A 78 -11.15 4.99 -2.51
N ARG A 79 -10.27 3.98 -2.55
CA ARG A 79 -10.65 2.56 -2.57
C ARG A 79 -10.65 2.00 -1.16
N THR A 80 -11.61 1.13 -0.88
CA THR A 80 -11.64 0.32 0.34
C THR A 80 -11.80 -1.13 -0.07
N VAL A 81 -10.84 -1.96 0.30
CA VAL A 81 -10.81 -3.39 -0.04
C VAL A 81 -10.77 -4.22 1.23
N ARG A 82 -11.31 -5.43 1.17
CA ARG A 82 -11.13 -6.40 2.26
C ARG A 82 -9.68 -6.89 2.25
N ALA A 83 -9.10 -7.00 3.43
CA ALA A 83 -7.77 -7.54 3.62
C ALA A 83 -7.73 -8.44 4.86
N LEU A 84 -6.69 -9.27 4.92
CA LEU A 84 -6.39 -10.16 6.02
C LEU A 84 -4.99 -9.85 6.53
N VAL A 85 -4.81 -9.78 7.85
CA VAL A 85 -3.49 -9.74 8.47
C VAL A 85 -2.84 -11.11 8.31
N VAL A 86 -1.87 -11.24 7.41
CA VAL A 86 -1.18 -12.51 7.12
C VAL A 86 -0.12 -12.77 8.16
N ASP A 87 0.61 -11.72 8.55
CA ASP A 87 1.71 -11.82 9.50
C ASP A 87 2.04 -10.48 10.17
N VAL A 88 2.69 -10.54 11.33
CA VAL A 88 3.20 -9.39 12.07
C VAL A 88 4.67 -9.66 12.39
N PRO A 89 5.60 -9.40 11.45
CA PRO A 89 6.99 -9.85 11.59
C PRO A 89 7.75 -9.24 12.76
N SER A 90 7.51 -7.96 13.07
CA SER A 90 8.19 -7.30 14.18
C SER A 90 7.36 -6.14 14.73
N ARG A 91 7.63 -5.78 15.98
CA ARG A 91 7.21 -4.50 16.56
C ARG A 91 8.40 -3.74 17.09
N LEU A 92 8.32 -2.43 17.03
CA LEU A 92 9.18 -1.53 17.77
C LEU A 92 8.66 -1.48 19.22
N GLY A 93 9.52 -1.84 20.14
CA GLY A 93 9.30 -1.74 21.57
C GLY A 93 9.35 -0.29 22.07
N PRO A 94 9.11 -0.08 23.37
CA PRO A 94 9.06 1.26 23.99
C PRO A 94 10.44 1.92 24.13
N GLY A 95 11.54 1.18 23.95
CA GLY A 95 12.90 1.71 23.90
C GLY A 95 13.27 2.22 22.50
N PRO A 96 14.28 3.10 22.36
CA PRO A 96 14.70 3.60 21.07
C PRO A 96 15.27 2.46 20.22
N LEU A 97 14.46 1.94 19.30
CA LEU A 97 14.77 0.87 18.34
C LEU A 97 14.93 -0.55 18.91
N ASP A 98 14.40 -0.85 20.11
CA ASP A 98 14.32 -2.23 20.57
C ASP A 98 13.29 -2.99 19.73
N GLU A 99 13.74 -3.89 18.85
CA GLU A 99 12.86 -4.69 18.01
C GLU A 99 12.46 -5.98 18.74
N GLU A 100 11.16 -6.21 18.83
CA GLU A 100 10.61 -7.47 19.31
C GLU A 100 10.11 -8.27 18.09
N PRO A 101 10.76 -9.39 17.76
CA PRO A 101 10.36 -10.22 16.62
C PRO A 101 9.07 -10.98 16.94
N ALA A 102 8.23 -11.13 15.91
CA ALA A 102 7.00 -11.93 15.91
C ALA A 102 6.10 -11.76 17.16
N PRO A 103 5.67 -10.54 17.50
CA PRO A 103 4.76 -10.34 18.62
C PRO A 103 3.39 -10.96 18.34
N ASP A 104 2.78 -11.61 19.35
CA ASP A 104 1.43 -12.17 19.24
C ASP A 104 0.35 -11.10 18.94
N ARG A 105 0.63 -9.83 19.28
CA ARG A 105 -0.26 -8.67 19.11
C ARG A 105 0.49 -7.35 19.18
N LEU A 106 -0.06 -6.31 18.55
CA LEU A 106 0.36 -4.90 18.73
C LEU A 106 -0.47 -4.23 19.84
N ALA A 107 0.21 -3.56 20.80
CA ALA A 107 -0.39 -2.72 21.85
C ALA A 107 -0.59 -1.25 21.40
N VAL A 108 -1.22 -0.39 22.23
CA VAL A 108 -1.72 0.93 21.75
C VAL A 108 -0.48 1.77 21.53
N ASP A 109 -0.44 2.54 20.45
CA ASP A 109 0.72 3.33 20.05
C ASP A 109 1.96 2.48 19.67
N ASP A 110 1.84 1.16 19.59
CA ASP A 110 2.90 0.33 19.03
C ASP A 110 3.00 0.55 17.52
N ILE A 111 4.24 0.63 17.05
CA ILE A 111 4.59 0.63 15.64
C ILE A 111 5.13 -0.75 15.30
N GLY A 112 4.64 -1.37 14.23
CA GLY A 112 5.12 -2.69 13.81
C GLY A 112 5.13 -2.90 12.31
N SER A 113 5.93 -3.86 11.88
CA SER A 113 5.87 -4.39 10.52
C SER A 113 4.68 -5.34 10.40
N MET A 114 3.97 -5.29 9.28
CA MET A 114 2.81 -6.13 9.03
C MET A 114 2.76 -6.54 7.56
N VAL A 115 2.34 -7.78 7.32
CA VAL A 115 2.04 -8.30 5.99
C VAL A 115 0.53 -8.46 5.87
N LEU A 116 -0.05 -7.81 4.87
CA LEU A 116 -1.48 -7.84 4.58
C LEU A 116 -1.72 -8.54 3.25
N SER A 117 -2.77 -9.35 3.16
CA SER A 117 -3.28 -9.87 1.89
C SER A 117 -4.60 -9.23 1.55
N THR A 118 -4.71 -8.60 0.39
CA THR A 118 -5.93 -7.95 -0.09
C THR A 118 -6.73 -8.89 -0.98
N ALA A 119 -8.06 -8.86 -0.86
CA ALA A 119 -8.97 -9.67 -1.68
C ALA A 119 -8.95 -9.23 -3.16
N GLU A 120 -8.71 -7.94 -3.39
CA GLU A 120 -8.62 -7.33 -4.72
C GLU A 120 -7.22 -6.73 -4.92
N PRO A 121 -6.68 -6.76 -6.14
CA PRO A 121 -5.39 -6.16 -6.42
C PRO A 121 -5.46 -4.63 -6.25
N LEU A 122 -4.48 -4.07 -5.55
CA LEU A 122 -4.38 -2.64 -5.27
C LEU A 122 -3.12 -2.06 -5.90
N THR A 123 -3.24 -0.88 -6.50
CA THR A 123 -2.10 -0.06 -6.91
C THR A 123 -1.59 0.69 -5.69
N LEU A 124 -0.48 0.24 -5.13
CA LEU A 124 0.11 0.80 -3.92
C LEU A 124 1.56 1.14 -4.17
N ASP A 125 1.91 2.41 -3.95
CA ASP A 125 3.30 2.85 -4.05
C ASP A 125 4.04 2.60 -2.74
N ALA A 126 5.36 2.40 -2.80
CA ALA A 126 6.16 2.52 -1.60
C ALA A 126 6.02 3.95 -1.05
N TYR A 127 5.76 4.09 0.25
CA TYR A 127 5.57 5.37 0.93
C TYR A 127 6.73 6.34 0.71
N ARG A 128 7.96 5.80 0.61
CA ARG A 128 9.17 6.58 0.29
C ARG A 128 9.12 7.26 -1.09
N ASN A 129 8.44 6.63 -2.06
CA ASN A 129 8.31 7.14 -3.43
C ASN A 129 7.16 8.15 -3.51
N SER A 130 6.04 7.85 -2.85
CA SER A 130 4.87 8.74 -2.81
C SER A 130 4.13 8.58 -1.48
N ARG A 131 4.17 9.63 -0.64
CA ARG A 131 3.44 9.62 0.65
C ARG A 131 1.94 9.50 0.46
N ARG A 132 1.40 10.07 -0.63
CA ARG A 132 -0.04 10.15 -0.89
C ARG A 132 -0.62 8.81 -1.34
N THR A 133 0.13 8.04 -2.11
CA THR A 133 -0.30 6.73 -2.63
C THR A 133 0.39 5.55 -1.96
N GLY A 134 1.29 5.79 -1.00
CA GLY A 134 1.86 4.77 -0.13
C GLY A 134 1.34 4.79 1.30
N SER A 135 0.34 5.62 1.62
CA SER A 135 -0.34 5.60 2.92
C SER A 135 -1.71 4.94 2.82
N PHE A 136 -2.11 4.24 3.87
CA PHE A 136 -3.42 3.58 3.96
C PHE A 136 -3.91 3.53 5.41
N LEU A 137 -5.18 3.18 5.58
CA LEU A 137 -5.80 2.97 6.89
C LEU A 137 -6.34 1.55 6.97
N LEU A 138 -6.21 0.94 8.14
CA LEU A 138 -6.87 -0.31 8.50
C LEU A 138 -8.09 0.01 9.35
N ILE A 139 -9.23 -0.51 8.93
CA ILE A 139 -10.55 -0.21 9.50
C ILE A 139 -11.21 -1.52 9.90
N ASP A 140 -11.94 -1.51 11.02
CA ASP A 140 -12.72 -2.65 11.47
C ASP A 140 -13.93 -2.89 10.56
N PRO A 141 -14.15 -4.12 10.05
CA PRO A 141 -15.30 -4.41 9.19
C PRO A 141 -16.64 -4.46 9.93
N GLY A 142 -16.63 -4.61 11.26
CA GLY A 142 -17.83 -4.71 12.09
C GLY A 142 -18.38 -3.35 12.49
N ASP A 143 -17.55 -2.51 13.11
CA ASP A 143 -17.98 -1.21 13.64
C ASP A 143 -17.44 0.01 12.88
N GLY A 144 -16.46 -0.17 11.98
CA GLY A 144 -15.92 0.90 11.15
C GLY A 144 -14.86 1.77 11.86
N SER A 145 -14.41 1.42 13.06
CA SER A 145 -13.32 2.12 13.74
C SER A 145 -11.99 1.98 12.99
N THR A 146 -11.18 3.03 13.05
CA THR A 146 -9.83 3.01 12.47
C THR A 146 -8.87 2.31 13.44
N LEU A 147 -8.45 1.11 13.09
CA LEU A 147 -7.59 0.26 13.91
C LEU A 147 -6.12 0.70 13.86
N ALA A 148 -5.65 1.08 12.67
CA ALA A 148 -4.27 1.48 12.45
C ALA A 148 -4.10 2.37 11.21
N ALA A 149 -3.01 3.14 11.18
CA ALA A 149 -2.52 3.81 10.00
C ALA A 149 -1.25 3.12 9.49
N GLY A 150 -1.14 2.93 8.18
CA GLY A 150 -0.07 2.17 7.55
C GLY A 150 0.68 2.92 6.46
N MET A 151 1.97 2.64 6.36
CA MET A 151 2.88 3.08 5.32
C MET A 151 3.37 1.86 4.56
N ALA A 152 3.08 1.82 3.26
CA ALA A 152 3.45 0.73 2.38
C ALA A 152 4.94 0.74 2.06
N GLY A 153 5.52 -0.44 1.98
CA GLY A 153 6.94 -0.65 1.74
C GLY A 153 7.59 -1.46 2.85
N PRO A 154 8.83 -1.91 2.62
CA PRO A 154 9.59 -2.62 3.64
C PRO A 154 9.65 -1.75 4.89
N GLY A 155 9.53 -2.40 6.05
CA GLY A 155 9.61 -1.74 7.34
C GLY A 155 10.88 -0.90 7.50
N PRO A 156 11.00 -0.13 8.59
CA PRO A 156 12.19 0.69 8.86
C PRO A 156 13.51 -0.12 8.87
N VAL A 157 13.45 -1.45 8.93
CA VAL A 157 14.60 -2.34 8.84
C VAL A 157 14.77 -2.90 7.41
N PRO A 158 15.84 -2.52 6.67
CA PRO A 158 16.22 -3.20 5.45
C PRO A 158 16.84 -4.55 5.79
N GLY A 159 16.11 -5.64 5.61
CA GLY A 159 16.72 -6.97 5.74
C GLY A 159 15.79 -8.12 6.09
N THR A 160 14.85 -8.46 5.23
CA THR A 160 14.47 -9.87 5.03
C THR A 160 14.06 -10.04 3.58
N GLY A 161 15.04 -9.87 2.69
CA GLY A 161 14.94 -10.49 1.37
C GLY A 161 14.76 -12.00 1.58
N ALA A 162 13.87 -12.57 0.79
CA ALA A 162 13.60 -14.01 0.68
C ALA A 162 14.86 -14.88 0.79
N PRO A 163 14.74 -16.16 1.22
CA PRO A 163 15.86 -17.10 1.22
C PRO A 163 16.47 -17.16 -0.17
N SER A 164 17.63 -16.52 -0.34
CA SER A 164 18.51 -16.78 -1.46
C SER A 164 18.86 -18.26 -1.37
N ALA A 165 18.56 -19.00 -2.43
CA ALA A 165 18.89 -20.41 -2.53
C ALA A 165 20.39 -20.60 -2.29
N LEU A 166 20.76 -20.98 -1.07
CA LEU A 166 22.02 -21.62 -0.79
C LEU A 166 21.88 -23.07 -1.25
N THR A 167 21.98 -23.28 -2.56
CA THR A 167 22.38 -24.57 -3.10
C THR A 167 23.90 -24.54 -3.16
N ALA A 168 24.53 -24.96 -2.06
CA ALA A 168 25.77 -25.72 -2.17
C ALA A 168 25.36 -27.20 -2.18
N PRO A 169 26.00 -28.01 -3.02
CA PRO A 169 26.72 -29.12 -2.41
C PRO A 169 28.14 -29.32 -2.97
N ASP A 170 29.00 -29.74 -2.04
CA ASP A 170 30.21 -30.56 -2.18
C ASP A 170 31.34 -30.07 -3.09
N ASP A 171 32.25 -29.27 -2.52
CA ASP A 171 33.68 -29.46 -2.76
C ASP A 171 34.20 -30.38 -1.65
N GLN A 172 34.38 -31.67 -1.97
CA GLN A 172 35.11 -32.57 -1.09
C GLN A 172 36.60 -32.28 -1.18
N GLU A 173 37.17 -32.00 -0.02
CA GLU A 173 38.58 -31.96 0.30
C GLU A 173 39.23 -33.32 -0.01
N GLU A 174 40.39 -33.30 -0.65
CA GLU A 174 41.51 -34.15 -0.20
C GLU A 174 42.85 -33.52 -0.62
N GLU A 175 43.45 -32.81 0.33
CA GLU A 175 44.91 -32.69 0.44
C GLU A 175 45.49 -34.06 0.80
N GLY A 176 46.59 -34.46 0.16
CA GLY A 176 47.43 -35.53 0.69
C GLY A 176 48.27 -36.27 -0.36
N GLN A 177 49.35 -35.65 -0.84
CA GLN A 177 50.74 -36.05 -0.54
C GLN A 177 51.75 -35.18 -1.30
#